data_AF-A0A536Z9F8-F1
#
_entry.id   AF-A0A536Z9F8-F1
#
_cell.length_a   1.000
_cell.length_b   1.000
_cell.length_c   1.000
_cell.angle_alpha   90.00
_cell.angle_beta   90.00
_cell.angle_gamma   90.00
#
_symmetry.space_group_name_H-M   'P 1'
#
loop_
_entity.id
_entity.type
_entity.pdbx_description
1 polymer ?
#
loop_
_entity_poly.entity_id
_entity_poly.type
_entity_poly.pdbx_seq_one_letter_code
_entity_poly.pdbx_strand_id
1 'polypeptide(L)'
;MLKQSVFPKILKDKPADAPIRIWVPGCSTGQEAYSLAMALIEFLDAGGKSPNIQVFATDLSETLLHRAREGSYPENVETEVSPERLRRFFVRQDARYRVNKTLRDICLFAKQNVAVDPPFSRVDLISCRNLLIY
;
A
#
# COMPACT_ATOMS: atom_id res chain seq x y z
N MET A 1 -13.66 6.03 7.17
CA MET A 1 -13.41 4.83 8.01
C MET A 1 -11.92 4.63 8.35
N LEU A 2 -11.03 4.15 7.46
CA LEU A 2 -9.61 3.87 7.81
C LEU A 2 -8.87 5.04 8.49
N LYS A 3 -8.88 6.22 7.87
CA LYS A 3 -8.25 7.44 8.40
C LYS A 3 -8.85 7.94 9.72
N GLN A 4 -10.12 7.65 9.97
CA GLN A 4 -10.86 8.20 11.11
C GLN A 4 -10.86 7.28 12.32
N SER A 5 -10.75 5.97 12.13
CA SER A 5 -10.90 4.99 13.21
C SER A 5 -9.78 3.97 13.34
N VAL A 6 -9.08 3.63 12.26
CA VAL A 6 -8.04 2.57 12.27
C VAL A 6 -6.65 3.16 12.49
N PHE A 7 -6.24 4.13 11.67
CA PHE A 7 -4.91 4.73 11.80
C PHE A 7 -4.65 5.40 13.15
N PRO A 8 -5.60 6.16 13.74
CA PRO A 8 -5.42 6.71 15.09
C PRO A 8 -5.16 5.63 16.15
N LYS A 9 -5.83 4.47 16.05
CA LYS A 9 -5.65 3.36 17.00
C LYS A 9 -4.29 2.69 16.85
N ILE A 10 -3.81 2.49 15.63
CA ILE A 10 -2.46 1.93 15.36
C ILE A 10 -1.38 2.81 15.99
N LEU A 11 -1.58 4.14 16.00
CA LEU A 11 -0.62 5.12 16.50
C LEU A 11 -0.75 5.43 18.00
N LYS A 12 -1.83 5.01 18.67
CA LYS A 12 -2.14 5.43 20.05
C LYS A 12 -1.10 4.91 21.05
N ASP A 13 -0.71 3.65 20.91
CA ASP A 13 0.16 2.96 21.86
C ASP A 13 1.56 2.68 21.27
N LYS A 14 1.89 3.36 20.16
CA LYS A 14 3.18 3.20 19.48
C LYS A 14 4.16 4.33 19.82
N PRO A 15 5.43 3.97 20.09
CA PRO A 15 6.53 4.95 20.07
C PRO A 15 6.54 5.75 18.77
N ALA A 16 6.94 7.01 18.83
CA ALA A 16 6.91 7.93 17.68
C ALA A 16 7.79 7.46 16.51
N ASP A 17 8.82 6.67 16.79
CA ASP A 17 9.80 6.11 15.86
C ASP A 17 9.49 4.65 15.44
N ALA A 18 8.51 4.01 16.08
CA ALA A 18 8.17 2.63 15.76
C ALA A 18 7.59 2.52 14.34
N PRO A 19 8.08 1.57 13.51
CA PRO A 19 7.61 1.44 12.15
C PRO A 19 6.15 1.00 12.11
N ILE A 20 5.40 1.48 11.12
CA ILE A 20 4.05 1.02 10.78
C ILE A 20 4.17 -0.04 9.69
N ARG A 21 3.69 -1.25 9.98
CA ARG A 21 3.75 -2.41 9.11
C ARG A 21 2.34 -2.80 8.69
N ILE A 22 2.06 -2.75 7.40
CA ILE A 22 0.79 -3.18 6.80
C ILE A 22 1.05 -4.43 5.98
N TRP A 23 0.15 -5.42 6.04
CA TRP A 23 0.18 -6.59 5.16
C TRP A 23 -1.09 -6.67 4.30
N VAL A 24 -0.90 -6.80 2.99
CA VAL A 24 -1.95 -6.93 1.98
C VAL A 24 -1.77 -8.26 1.24
N PRO A 25 -2.34 -9.36 1.74
CA PRO A 25 -2.37 -10.63 1.01
C PRO A 25 -3.33 -10.59 -0.19
N GLY A 26 -2.96 -11.24 -1.29
CA GLY A 26 -3.73 -11.24 -2.54
C GLY A 26 -3.73 -9.88 -3.24
N CYS A 27 -2.58 -9.21 -3.29
CA CYS A 27 -2.48 -7.82 -3.73
C CYS A 27 -2.68 -7.59 -5.23
N SER A 28 -2.72 -8.65 -6.05
CA SER A 28 -2.87 -8.58 -7.50
C SER A 28 -1.88 -7.59 -8.13
N THR A 29 -2.37 -6.57 -8.86
CA THR A 29 -1.54 -5.53 -9.49
C THR A 29 -1.15 -4.37 -8.54
N GLY A 30 -1.30 -4.54 -7.22
CA GLY A 30 -0.76 -3.64 -6.20
C GLY A 30 -1.59 -2.39 -5.90
N GLN A 31 -2.73 -2.18 -6.56
CA GLN A 31 -3.55 -0.98 -6.39
C GLN A 31 -4.00 -0.76 -4.93
N GLU A 32 -4.39 -1.83 -4.23
CA GLU A 32 -4.80 -1.75 -2.82
C GLU A 32 -3.62 -1.35 -1.92
N ALA A 33 -2.44 -1.96 -2.13
CA ALA A 33 -1.23 -1.66 -1.37
C ALA A 33 -0.84 -0.19 -1.53
N TYR A 34 -0.84 0.33 -2.75
CA TYR A 34 -0.56 1.74 -3.02
C TYR A 34 -1.62 2.67 -2.43
N SER A 35 -2.91 2.32 -2.54
CA SER A 35 -4.00 3.14 -1.98
C SER A 35 -3.91 3.25 -0.45
N LEU A 36 -3.57 2.15 0.23
CA LEU A 36 -3.34 2.14 1.68
C LEU A 36 -2.11 2.95 2.06
N ALA A 37 -1.02 2.81 1.31
CA ALA A 37 0.20 3.59 1.51
C ALA A 37 -0.05 5.11 1.37
N MET A 38 -0.75 5.55 0.31
CA MET A 38 -1.13 6.95 0.11
C MET A 38 -2.00 7.45 1.26
N ALA A 39 -3.03 6.68 1.64
CA ALA A 39 -3.93 7.08 2.72
C ALA A 39 -3.23 7.20 4.07
N LEU A 40 -2.25 6.32 4.35
CA LEU A 40 -1.46 6.38 5.56
C LEU A 40 -0.52 7.59 5.57
N ILE A 41 0.18 7.85 4.46
CA ILE A 41 1.05 9.04 4.33
C ILE A 41 0.24 10.31 4.57
N GLU A 42 -0.89 10.47 3.88
CA GLU A 42 -1.78 11.63 4.04
C GLU A 42 -2.25 11.83 5.48
N PHE A 43 -2.50 10.73 6.20
CA PHE A 43 -2.89 10.78 7.61
C PHE A 43 -1.74 11.21 8.52
N LEU A 44 -0.53 10.70 8.26
CA LEU A 44 0.66 11.00 9.04
C LEU A 44 1.12 12.45 8.87
N ASP A 45 1.09 12.98 7.64
CA ASP A 45 1.44 14.39 7.37
C ASP A 45 0.51 15.34 8.11
N ALA A 46 -0.80 15.07 8.10
CA ALA A 46 -1.79 15.88 8.79
C ALA A 46 -1.56 15.90 10.31
N GLY A 47 -0.93 14.85 10.86
CA GLY A 47 -0.55 14.75 12.27
C GLY A 47 0.89 15.20 12.58
N GLY A 48 1.66 15.65 11.59
CA GLY A 48 3.07 16.04 11.76
C GLY A 48 4.00 14.90 12.19
N LYS A 49 3.64 13.64 11.87
CA LYS A 49 4.40 12.44 12.24
C LYS A 49 5.06 11.84 11.01
N SER A 50 6.25 11.28 11.16
CA SER A 50 6.98 10.61 10.06
C SER A 50 7.63 9.29 10.50
N PRO A 51 6.87 8.32 11.05
CA PRO A 51 7.41 7.00 11.35
C PRO A 51 7.77 6.27 10.05
N ASN A 52 8.67 5.29 10.15
CA ASN A 52 8.97 4.40 9.03
C ASN A 52 7.73 3.60 8.63
N ILE A 53 7.42 3.54 7.34
CA ILE A 53 6.28 2.79 6.80
C ILE A 53 6.80 1.62 5.99
N GLN A 54 6.23 0.44 6.21
CA GLN A 54 6.44 -0.72 5.36
C GLN A 54 5.11 -1.39 5.03
N VAL A 55 4.82 -1.51 3.73
CA VAL A 55 3.67 -2.26 3.22
C VAL A 55 4.19 -3.54 2.59
N PHE A 56 3.86 -4.68 3.20
CA PHE A 56 4.07 -6.00 2.63
C PHE A 56 2.85 -6.33 1.78
N ALA A 57 3.04 -6.54 0.49
CA ALA A 57 1.98 -6.89 -0.45
C ALA A 57 2.34 -8.22 -1.09
N THR A 58 1.49 -9.23 -0.92
CA THR A 58 1.81 -10.57 -1.37
C THR A 58 0.77 -11.17 -2.28
N ASP A 59 1.19 -12.04 -3.19
CA ASP A 59 0.33 -12.72 -4.15
C ASP A 59 0.97 -14.06 -4.57
N LEU A 60 0.16 -14.95 -5.16
CA LEU A 60 0.65 -16.21 -5.73
C LEU A 60 1.23 -16.01 -7.14
N SER A 61 0.75 -15.00 -7.87
CA SER A 61 1.09 -14.78 -9.27
C SER A 61 2.28 -13.84 -9.42
N GLU A 62 3.42 -14.38 -9.85
CA GLU A 62 4.62 -13.58 -10.13
C GLU A 62 4.38 -12.54 -11.23
N THR A 63 3.53 -12.86 -12.21
CA THR A 63 3.15 -11.93 -13.28
C THR A 63 2.40 -10.70 -12.73
N LEU A 64 1.52 -10.89 -11.75
CA LEU A 64 0.82 -9.78 -11.10
C LEU A 64 1.77 -8.99 -10.21
N LEU A 65 2.65 -9.66 -9.46
CA LEU A 65 3.68 -9.01 -8.65
C LEU A 65 4.64 -8.17 -9.48
N HIS A 66 5.01 -8.62 -10.68
CA HIS A 66 5.83 -7.82 -11.60
C HIS A 66 5.13 -6.50 -11.96
N ARG A 67 3.85 -6.57 -12.37
CA ARG A 67 3.04 -5.38 -12.67
C ARG A 67 2.87 -4.47 -11.46
N ALA A 68 2.70 -5.06 -10.27
CA ALA A 68 2.62 -4.32 -9.02
C ALA A 68 3.92 -3.55 -8.73
N ARG A 69 5.10 -4.17 -8.87
CA ARG A 69 6.41 -3.51 -8.69
C ARG A 69 6.67 -2.40 -9.71
N GLU A 70 6.22 -2.57 -10.95
CA GLU A 70 6.29 -1.52 -11.97
C GLU A 70 5.44 -0.30 -11.58
N GLY A 71 4.31 -0.54 -10.89
CA GLY A 71 3.40 0.50 -10.42
C GLY A 71 2.89 1.37 -11.56
N SER A 72 2.73 0.80 -12.76
CA SER A 72 2.36 1.52 -13.97
C SER A 72 0.92 1.22 -14.36
N TYR A 73 0.09 2.26 -14.37
CA TYR A 73 -1.35 2.19 -14.62
C TYR A 73 -1.72 2.96 -15.89
N PRO A 74 -2.84 2.60 -16.56
CA PRO A 74 -3.31 3.33 -17.72
C PRO A 74 -3.81 4.74 -17.35
N GLU A 75 -3.99 5.60 -18.35
CA GLU A 75 -4.46 6.98 -18.18
C GLU A 75 -5.83 7.08 -17.48
N ASN A 76 -6.68 6.06 -17.62
CA ASN A 76 -7.98 6.03 -16.96
C ASN A 76 -7.90 6.02 -15.42
N VAL A 77 -6.72 5.81 -14.81
CA VAL A 77 -6.54 5.97 -13.36
C VAL A 77 -6.89 7.37 -12.88
N GLU A 78 -6.90 8.37 -13.77
CA GLU A 78 -7.35 9.74 -13.47
C GLU A 78 -8.80 9.81 -12.98
N THR A 79 -9.64 8.84 -13.34
CA THR A 79 -11.04 8.79 -12.90
C THR A 79 -11.21 8.11 -11.54
N GLU A 80 -10.23 7.32 -11.11
CA GLU A 80 -10.25 6.54 -9.87
C GLU A 80 -9.47 7.23 -8.73
N VAL A 81 -8.53 8.11 -9.07
CA VAL A 81 -7.62 8.77 -8.12
C VAL A 81 -7.81 10.27 -8.19
N SER A 82 -7.87 10.94 -7.03
CA SER A 82 -8.07 12.38 -6.99
C SER A 82 -6.89 13.15 -7.62
N PRO A 83 -7.13 14.35 -8.20
CA PRO A 83 -6.08 15.18 -8.79
C PRO A 83 -4.94 15.51 -7.81
N GLU A 84 -5.21 15.65 -6.52
CA GLU A 84 -4.19 15.86 -5.48
C GLU A 84 -3.29 14.65 -5.35
N ARG A 85 -3.88 13.45 -5.32
CA ARG A 85 -3.12 12.18 -5.21
C ARG A 85 -2.32 11.89 -6.46
N LEU A 86 -2.86 12.15 -7.65
CA LEU A 86 -2.12 12.01 -8.91
C LEU A 86 -0.87 12.89 -8.91
N ARG A 87 -1.04 14.19 -8.62
CA ARG A 87 0.07 15.15 -8.55
C ARG A 87 1.13 14.76 -7.52
N ARG A 88 0.70 14.17 -6.41
CA ARG A 88 1.57 13.87 -5.27
C ARG A 88 2.30 12.52 -5.40
N PHE A 89 1.59 11.49 -5.84
CA PHE A 89 2.05 10.09 -5.74
C PHE A 89 2.35 9.45 -7.08
N PHE A 90 2.06 10.12 -8.20
CA PHE A 90 2.31 9.58 -9.53
C PHE A 90 3.19 10.52 -10.36
N VAL A 91 3.84 9.93 -11.35
CA VAL A 91 4.57 10.60 -12.42
C VAL A 91 3.94 10.16 -13.72
N ARG A 92 3.49 11.11 -14.54
CA ARG A 92 3.00 10.83 -15.89
C ARG A 92 4.18 10.46 -16.78
N GLN A 93 4.10 9.32 -17.45
CA GLN A 93 5.08 8.83 -18.41
C GLN A 93 4.31 8.39 -19.67
N ASP A 94 4.41 9.21 -20.72
CA ASP A 94 3.64 9.06 -21.95
C ASP A 94 2.12 8.95 -21.67
N ALA A 95 1.47 7.89 -22.15
CA ALA A 95 0.06 7.58 -21.95
C ALA A 95 -0.22 6.74 -20.67
N ARG A 96 0.69 6.78 -19.68
CA ARG A 96 0.58 6.00 -18.45
C ARG A 96 0.92 6.84 -17.22
N TYR A 97 0.41 6.40 -16.08
CA TYR A 97 0.78 6.92 -14.77
C TYR A 97 1.63 5.90 -14.04
N ARG A 98 2.79 6.31 -13.56
CA ARG A 98 3.66 5.47 -12.75
C ARG A 98 3.69 5.99 -11.32
N VAL A 99 3.49 5.10 -10.35
CA VAL A 99 3.67 5.44 -8.94
C VAL A 99 5.10 5.89 -8.70
N ASN A 100 5.25 7.02 -8.01
CA ASN A 100 6.56 7.63 -7.75
C ASN A 100 7.46 6.68 -6.93
N LYS A 101 8.77 6.89 -7.04
CA LYS A 101 9.75 5.99 -6.40
C LYS A 101 9.58 5.92 -4.88
N THR A 102 9.32 7.04 -4.21
CA THR A 102 9.13 7.11 -2.75
C THR A 102 8.01 6.20 -2.26
N LEU A 103 6.86 6.19 -2.93
CA LEU A 103 5.74 5.33 -2.56
C LEU A 103 6.03 3.86 -2.90
N ARG A 104 6.76 3.58 -3.99
CA ARG A 104 7.15 2.21 -4.34
C ARG A 104 8.16 1.61 -3.36
N ASP A 105 9.11 2.40 -2.87
CA ASP A 105 10.18 1.91 -2.00
C ASP A 105 9.65 1.46 -0.62
N ILE A 106 8.50 1.98 -0.16
CA ILE A 106 7.83 1.49 1.06
C ILE A 106 6.93 0.26 0.83
N CYS A 107 6.63 -0.08 -0.43
CA CYS A 107 5.80 -1.23 -0.80
C CYS A 107 6.68 -2.41 -1.24
N LEU A 108 6.81 -3.42 -0.37
CA LEU A 108 7.52 -4.65 -0.66
C LEU A 108 6.56 -5.69 -1.25
N PHE A 109 6.79 -6.05 -2.51
CA PHE A 109 6.01 -7.09 -3.22
C PHE A 109 6.74 -8.43 -3.21
N ALA A 110 6.14 -9.43 -2.58
CA ALA A 110 6.73 -10.77 -2.44
C ALA A 110 5.72 -11.86 -2.81
N LYS A 111 6.23 -12.96 -3.39
CA LYS A 111 5.42 -14.15 -3.60
C LYS A 111 5.15 -14.82 -2.27
N GLN A 112 3.89 -15.14 -1.99
CA GLN A 112 3.49 -15.85 -0.79
C GLN A 112 2.19 -16.61 -1.02
N ASN A 113 2.16 -17.85 -0.57
CA ASN A 113 0.94 -18.62 -0.42
C ASN A 113 0.45 -18.53 1.03
N VAL A 114 -0.59 -17.75 1.26
CA VAL A 114 -1.18 -17.50 2.59
C VAL A 114 -1.67 -18.79 3.28
N ALA A 115 -1.94 -19.86 2.52
CA ALA A 115 -2.41 -21.12 3.07
C ALA A 115 -1.29 -22.01 3.67
N VAL A 116 -0.03 -21.79 3.29
CA VAL A 116 1.09 -22.67 3.69
C VAL A 116 2.30 -21.90 4.23
N ASP A 117 2.55 -20.69 3.75
CA ASP A 117 3.69 -19.89 4.17
C ASP A 117 3.40 -19.19 5.50
N PRO A 118 4.40 -19.05 6.38
CA PRO A 118 4.21 -18.37 7.67
C PRO A 118 3.78 -16.90 7.46
N PRO A 119 2.90 -16.37 8.32
CA PRO A 119 2.49 -14.98 8.24
C PRO A 119 3.63 -14.03 8.64
N PHE A 120 3.57 -12.79 8.14
CA PHE A 120 4.50 -11.76 8.57
C PHE A 120 4.30 -11.43 10.06
N SER A 121 5.40 -11.37 10.80
CA SER A 121 5.39 -11.03 12.23
C SER A 121 5.32 -9.52 12.46
N ARG A 122 4.66 -9.10 13.55
CA ARG A 122 4.55 -7.70 14.01
C ARG A 122 3.89 -6.79 12.96
N VAL A 123 2.78 -7.24 12.39
CA VAL A 123 1.94 -6.44 11.48
C VAL A 123 0.91 -5.66 12.30
N ASP A 124 0.71 -4.39 11.98
CA ASP A 124 -0.24 -3.51 12.66
C ASP A 124 -1.61 -3.48 11.99
N LEU A 125 -1.64 -3.72 10.69
CA LEU A 125 -2.85 -3.76 9.89
C LEU A 125 -2.73 -4.82 8.81
N ILE A 126 -3.73 -5.70 8.74
CA ILE A 126 -3.91 -6.61 7.63
C ILE A 126 -5.11 -6.13 6.83
N SER A 127 -4.96 -5.94 5.52
CA SER A 127 -6.06 -5.65 4.60
C SER A 127 -6.22 -6.79 3.61
N CYS A 128 -7.35 -7.49 3.69
CA CYS A 128 -7.63 -8.66 2.88
C CYS A 128 -9.05 -8.50 2.33
N ARG A 129 -9.20 -7.86 1.16
CA ARG A 129 -10.53 -7.52 0.64
C ARG A 129 -11.18 -8.60 -0.22
N ASN A 130 -10.42 -9.48 -0.87
CA ASN A 130 -10.98 -10.41 -1.85
C ASN A 130 -10.46 -11.87 -1.75
N LEU A 131 -9.59 -12.20 -0.79
CA LEU A 131 -8.99 -13.54 -0.71
C LEU A 131 -9.97 -14.61 -0.19
N LEU A 132 -10.94 -14.24 0.66
CA LEU A 132 -11.87 -15.18 1.31
C LEU A 132 -13.03 -15.63 0.41
N ILE A 133 -13.08 -15.13 -0.83
CA ILE A 133 -14.13 -15.48 -1.81
C ILE A 133 -13.65 -16.60 -2.74
N TYR A 134 -12.41 -17.08 -2.59
CA TYR A 134 -11.77 -18.11 -3.41
C TYR A 134 -11.24 -19.27 -2.57
#